data_AF-A0A8T7FS11-F1
#
_entry.id   AF-A0A8T7FS11-F1
#
_cell.length_a   1.000
_cell.length_b   1.000
_cell.length_c   1.000
_cell.angle_alpha   90.00
_cell.angle_beta   90.00
_cell.angle_gamma   90.00
#
_symmetry.space_group_name_H-M   'P 1'
#
loop_
_entity.id
_entity.type
_entity.pdbx_description
1 polymer ?
#
loop_
_entity_poly.entity_id
_entity_poly.type
_entity_poly.pdbx_seq_one_letter_code
_entity_poly.pdbx_strand_id
1 'polypeptide(L)'
;METTIPVRKIFGTAARLLGAVVLMAVAFLVSAMVSSANAVQLSPEEAALSGQMVLVVSAVNALILSYLALRSRWHGWKLAGALFLAQYGIETFMMQIETVVFNQALQLTWEQAVTLFVSGFVRALIFAPLAVVVLGKTRKDESATTENTRLVFSAREWATRLTILAALYAVIYFVFGYFVAWQSPDLRQFYSGSTDILPFFAHMARTLTTDPIVVLVQFVRGYLWVLIVLPVVRMFKGGTIETCFALVLLLAVMSTDFVLFPNPYMPEAVRIAHFTELWSSMVLFGVLTGWVLLKKQVWSKPSLPIAGAAQHT
;
A
#
# COMPACT_ATOMS: atom_id res chain seq x y z
N MET A 1 -26.81 -12.81 -25.16
CA MET A 1 -26.72 -11.47 -25.77
C MET A 1 -25.26 -11.05 -25.68
N GLU A 2 -24.46 -11.32 -26.72
CA GLU A 2 -23.04 -10.98 -26.74
C GLU A 2 -22.88 -9.47 -26.92
N THR A 3 -22.51 -8.77 -25.86
CA THR A 3 -22.11 -7.37 -25.93
C THR A 3 -20.72 -7.30 -26.55
N THR A 4 -20.63 -7.23 -27.87
CA THR A 4 -19.38 -6.97 -28.58
C THR A 4 -18.89 -5.57 -28.23
N ILE A 5 -17.82 -5.47 -27.43
CA ILE A 5 -17.19 -4.18 -27.12
C ILE A 5 -16.60 -3.62 -28.42
N PRO A 6 -16.95 -2.41 -28.85
CA PRO A 6 -16.45 -1.88 -30.11
C PRO A 6 -14.93 -1.70 -30.04
N VAL A 7 -14.23 -2.26 -31.02
CA VAL A 7 -12.76 -2.31 -31.14
C VAL A 7 -12.09 -0.95 -30.86
N ARG A 8 -12.69 0.16 -31.32
CA ARG A 8 -12.23 1.53 -31.06
C ARG A 8 -12.14 1.89 -29.57
N LYS A 9 -13.05 1.38 -28.72
CA LYS A 9 -12.99 1.60 -27.26
C LYS A 9 -11.84 0.80 -26.61
N ILE A 10 -11.55 -0.39 -27.13
CA ILE A 10 -10.43 -1.22 -26.66
C ILE A 10 -9.11 -0.51 -26.94
N PHE A 11 -8.89 -0.05 -28.18
CA PHE A 11 -7.69 0.71 -28.55
C PHE A 11 -7.54 2.01 -27.75
N GLY A 12 -8.64 2.74 -27.52
CA GLY A 12 -8.63 3.95 -26.70
C GLY A 12 -8.19 3.69 -25.25
N THR A 13 -8.70 2.62 -24.63
CA THR A 13 -8.29 2.25 -23.26
C THR A 13 -6.84 1.78 -23.22
N ALA A 14 -6.40 0.94 -24.17
CA ALA A 14 -5.02 0.46 -24.24
C ALA A 14 -4.03 1.63 -24.38
N ALA A 15 -4.31 2.60 -25.26
CA ALA A 15 -3.48 3.78 -25.43
C ALA A 15 -3.38 4.63 -24.14
N ARG A 16 -4.48 4.78 -23.39
CA ARG A 16 -4.47 5.49 -22.11
C ARG A 16 -3.66 4.76 -21.03
N LEU A 17 -3.76 3.43 -20.99
CA LEU A 17 -2.96 2.62 -20.07
C LEU A 17 -1.47 2.73 -20.41
N LEU A 18 -1.11 2.62 -21.69
CA LEU A 18 0.28 2.83 -22.13
C LEU A 18 0.77 4.25 -21.79
N GLY A 19 -0.06 5.26 -22.00
CA GLY A 19 0.23 6.63 -21.59
C GLY A 19 0.48 6.78 -20.09
N ALA A 20 -0.28 6.06 -19.25
CA ALA A 20 -0.05 6.02 -17.81
C ALA A 20 1.28 5.32 -17.45
N VAL A 21 1.65 4.24 -18.14
CA VAL A 21 2.94 3.57 -17.94
C VAL A 21 4.10 4.51 -18.28
N VAL A 22 4.05 5.18 -19.43
CA VAL A 22 5.07 6.15 -19.84
C VAL A 22 5.15 7.30 -18.83
N LEU A 23 4.00 7.82 -18.39
CA LEU A 23 3.94 8.86 -17.36
C LEU A 23 4.60 8.43 -16.05
N MET A 24 4.36 7.20 -15.60
CA MET A 24 4.99 6.67 -14.38
C MET A 24 6.51 6.57 -14.55
N ALA A 25 6.99 6.08 -15.69
CA ALA A 25 8.42 5.99 -15.98
C ALA A 25 9.08 7.38 -15.95
N VAL A 26 8.45 8.39 -16.56
CA VAL A 26 8.91 9.78 -16.51
C VAL A 26 8.93 10.31 -15.07
N ALA A 27 7.88 10.04 -14.28
CA ALA A 27 7.82 10.44 -12.88
C ALA A 27 8.93 9.79 -12.04
N PHE A 28 9.27 8.53 -12.30
CA PHE A 28 10.41 7.84 -11.70
C PHE A 28 11.74 8.51 -12.07
N LEU A 29 11.95 8.84 -13.34
CA LEU A 29 13.19 9.50 -13.79
C LEU A 29 13.35 10.88 -13.13
N VAL A 30 12.28 11.68 -13.08
CA VAL A 30 12.31 12.99 -12.39
C VAL A 30 12.59 12.82 -10.90
N SER A 31 11.97 11.84 -10.25
CA SER A 31 12.21 11.50 -8.84
C SER A 31 13.66 11.05 -8.59
N ALA A 32 14.26 10.31 -9.52
CA ALA A 32 15.65 9.87 -9.41
C ALA A 32 16.63 11.05 -9.50
N MET A 33 16.33 12.09 -10.30
CA MET A 33 17.14 13.31 -10.37
C MET A 33 17.17 14.10 -9.04
N VAL A 34 16.13 13.98 -8.22
CA VAL A 34 16.12 14.54 -6.86
C VAL A 34 17.06 13.74 -5.94
N SER A 35 17.22 12.44 -6.22
CA SER A 35 18.02 11.53 -5.39
C SER A 35 19.49 11.45 -5.80
N SER A 36 19.81 11.81 -7.04
CA SER A 36 21.16 11.69 -7.61
C SER A 36 22.21 12.62 -6.98
N ALA A 37 21.79 13.64 -6.24
CA ALA A 37 22.73 14.53 -5.54
C ALA A 37 23.54 13.83 -4.44
N ASN A 38 23.03 12.71 -3.90
CA ASN A 38 23.63 11.96 -2.78
C ASN A 38 23.78 10.45 -3.06
N ALA A 39 23.76 10.06 -4.34
CA ALA A 39 23.71 8.66 -4.71
C ALA A 39 25.08 7.98 -4.59
N VAL A 40 25.10 6.81 -3.93
CA VAL A 40 26.22 5.87 -4.02
C VAL A 40 26.32 5.37 -5.46
N GLN A 41 27.54 5.30 -5.98
CA GLN A 41 27.81 4.94 -7.36
C GLN A 41 27.58 3.45 -7.55
N LEU A 42 26.54 3.09 -8.34
CA LEU A 42 26.26 1.71 -8.72
C LEU A 42 27.27 1.21 -9.75
N SER A 43 27.54 -0.09 -9.74
CA SER A 43 28.27 -0.73 -10.84
C SER A 43 27.48 -0.60 -12.17
N PRO A 44 28.14 -0.73 -13.34
CA PRO A 44 27.46 -0.70 -14.63
C PRO A 44 26.34 -1.74 -14.76
N GLU A 45 26.52 -2.92 -14.16
CA GLU A 45 25.53 -3.99 -14.15
C GLU A 45 24.31 -3.64 -13.29
N GLU A 46 24.53 -3.14 -12.08
CA GLU A 46 23.45 -2.69 -11.18
C GLU A 46 22.69 -1.50 -11.77
N ALA A 47 23.38 -0.59 -12.46
CA ALA A 47 22.75 0.53 -13.15
C ALA A 47 21.85 0.04 -14.31
N ALA A 48 22.31 -0.93 -15.09
CA ALA A 48 21.52 -1.54 -16.16
C ALA A 48 20.30 -2.28 -15.60
N LEU A 49 20.47 -3.05 -14.52
CA LEU A 49 19.37 -3.75 -13.86
C LEU A 49 18.35 -2.76 -13.26
N SER A 50 18.82 -1.68 -12.63
CA SER A 50 17.96 -0.61 -12.13
C SER A 50 17.12 0.01 -13.25
N GLY A 51 17.72 0.28 -14.41
CA GLY A 51 17.01 0.79 -15.58
C GLY A 51 15.90 -0.15 -16.07
N GLN A 52 16.15 -1.46 -16.09
CA GLN A 52 15.12 -2.46 -16.42
C GLN A 52 14.01 -2.50 -15.37
N MET A 53 14.37 -2.47 -14.08
CA MET A 53 13.40 -2.48 -12.98
C MET A 53 12.52 -1.22 -12.99
N VAL A 54 13.05 -0.04 -13.36
CA VAL A 54 12.22 1.16 -13.55
C VAL A 54 11.08 0.89 -14.53
N LEU A 55 11.34 0.22 -15.66
CA LEU A 55 10.29 -0.06 -16.66
C LEU A 55 9.23 -1.03 -16.12
N VAL A 56 9.68 -2.12 -15.48
CA VAL A 56 8.78 -3.13 -14.91
C VAL A 56 7.92 -2.54 -13.80
N VAL A 57 8.54 -1.87 -12.84
CA VAL A 57 7.84 -1.26 -11.69
C VAL A 57 6.94 -0.11 -12.15
N SER A 58 7.37 0.70 -13.12
CA SER A 58 6.50 1.72 -13.70
C SER A 58 5.25 1.13 -14.35
N ALA A 59 5.41 0.01 -15.07
CA ALA A 59 4.27 -0.67 -15.67
C ALA A 59 3.31 -1.21 -14.60
N VAL A 60 3.84 -1.93 -13.61
CA VAL A 60 3.06 -2.48 -12.50
C VAL A 60 2.28 -1.38 -11.76
N ASN A 61 2.96 -0.31 -11.34
CA ASN A 61 2.34 0.72 -10.50
C ASN A 61 1.34 1.55 -11.29
N ALA A 62 1.66 1.89 -12.54
CA ALA A 62 0.74 2.57 -13.43
C ALA A 62 -0.53 1.73 -13.67
N LEU A 63 -0.41 0.41 -13.87
CA LEU A 63 -1.56 -0.46 -14.09
C LEU A 63 -2.42 -0.61 -12.82
N ILE A 64 -1.81 -0.77 -11.65
CA ILE A 64 -2.52 -0.84 -10.36
C ILE A 64 -3.29 0.47 -10.13
N LEU A 65 -2.62 1.62 -10.21
CA LEU A 65 -3.25 2.92 -9.97
C LEU A 65 -4.30 3.26 -11.05
N SER A 66 -4.07 2.86 -12.31
CA SER A 66 -5.06 3.00 -13.37
C SER A 66 -6.30 2.15 -13.13
N TYR A 67 -6.12 0.90 -12.68
CA TYR A 67 -7.23 0.04 -12.28
C TYR A 67 -8.09 0.69 -11.19
N LEU A 68 -7.46 1.23 -10.15
CA LEU A 68 -8.16 1.96 -9.08
C LEU A 68 -8.90 3.18 -9.62
N ALA A 69 -8.25 3.98 -10.47
CA ALA A 69 -8.83 5.17 -11.05
C ALA A 69 -10.04 4.87 -11.95
N LEU A 70 -9.93 3.88 -12.83
CA LEU A 70 -11.00 3.46 -13.75
C LEU A 70 -12.18 2.85 -12.98
N ARG A 71 -11.91 2.10 -11.91
CA ARG A 71 -12.93 1.55 -11.00
C ARG A 71 -13.40 2.54 -9.94
N SER A 72 -12.94 3.78 -9.97
CA SER A 72 -13.32 4.82 -9.01
C SER A 72 -14.64 5.52 -9.36
N ARG A 73 -15.45 5.80 -8.34
CA ARG A 73 -16.59 6.73 -8.36
C ARG A 73 -16.12 8.20 -8.30
N TRP A 74 -14.90 8.45 -7.86
CA TRP A 74 -14.34 9.79 -7.76
C TRP A 74 -13.73 10.24 -9.09
N HIS A 75 -13.58 11.54 -9.25
CA HIS A 75 -13.10 12.22 -10.45
C HIS A 75 -12.32 13.48 -10.06
N GLY A 76 -11.54 14.03 -11.00
CA GLY A 76 -10.80 15.28 -10.82
C GLY A 76 -9.82 15.25 -9.64
N TRP A 77 -9.64 16.40 -8.99
CA TRP A 77 -8.70 16.56 -7.88
C TRP A 77 -8.95 15.64 -6.69
N LYS A 78 -10.21 15.26 -6.44
CA LYS A 78 -10.53 14.30 -5.38
C LYS A 78 -9.96 12.92 -5.67
N LEU A 79 -10.01 12.47 -6.94
CA LEU A 79 -9.38 11.22 -7.35
C LEU A 79 -7.85 11.36 -7.34
N ALA A 80 -7.31 12.48 -7.83
CA ALA A 80 -5.87 12.73 -7.82
C ALA A 80 -5.31 12.66 -6.39
N GLY A 81 -5.96 13.29 -5.41
CA GLY A 81 -5.55 13.21 -4.01
C GLY A 81 -5.61 11.78 -3.43
N ALA A 82 -6.59 10.98 -3.83
CA ALA A 82 -6.67 9.57 -3.40
C ALA A 82 -5.56 8.71 -4.02
N LEU A 83 -5.25 8.91 -5.31
CA LEU A 83 -4.14 8.21 -5.98
C LEU A 83 -2.79 8.66 -5.42
N PHE A 84 -2.62 9.96 -5.15
CA PHE A 84 -1.44 10.52 -4.51
C PHE A 84 -1.22 9.86 -3.14
N LEU A 85 -2.25 9.87 -2.28
CA LEU A 85 -2.14 9.27 -0.95
C LEU A 85 -1.88 7.77 -1.03
N ALA A 86 -2.53 7.06 -1.96
CA ALA A 86 -2.27 5.63 -2.16
C ALA A 86 -0.82 5.39 -2.59
N GLN A 87 -0.32 6.11 -3.59
CA GLN A 87 1.04 5.93 -4.09
C GLN A 87 2.08 6.36 -3.05
N TYR A 88 2.08 7.64 -2.66
CA TYR A 88 3.07 8.19 -1.72
C TYR A 88 2.96 7.53 -0.34
N GLY A 89 1.73 7.34 0.16
CA GLY A 89 1.49 6.74 1.46
C GLY A 89 2.04 5.33 1.53
N ILE A 90 1.76 4.49 0.53
CA ILE A 90 2.14 3.07 0.55
C ILE A 90 3.60 2.87 0.13
N GLU A 91 3.99 3.36 -1.05
CA GLU A 91 5.32 3.06 -1.62
C GLU A 91 6.45 3.79 -0.89
N THR A 92 6.17 4.95 -0.29
CA THR A 92 7.21 5.80 0.29
C THR A 92 7.01 5.94 1.78
N PHE A 93 5.95 6.61 2.21
CA PHE A 93 5.78 6.98 3.61
C PHE A 93 5.80 5.74 4.54
N MET A 94 5.03 4.71 4.23
CA MET A 94 4.98 3.50 5.06
C MET A 94 6.26 2.66 5.03
N MET A 95 6.97 2.64 3.90
CA MET A 95 8.22 1.89 3.76
C MET A 95 9.37 2.60 4.46
N GLN A 96 9.46 3.92 4.31
CA GLN A 96 10.56 4.69 4.90
C GLN A 96 10.46 4.84 6.43
N ILE A 97 9.28 4.61 7.03
CA ILE A 97 9.19 4.48 8.50
C ILE A 97 10.12 3.36 9.00
N GLU A 98 10.17 2.21 8.31
CA GLU A 98 11.06 1.11 8.72
C GLU A 98 12.52 1.45 8.49
N THR A 99 12.85 2.14 7.38
CA THR A 99 14.20 2.65 7.14
C THR A 99 14.70 3.48 8.32
N VAL A 100 13.86 4.37 8.86
CA VAL A 100 14.22 5.22 10.00
C VAL A 100 14.35 4.41 11.29
N VAL A 101 13.42 3.48 11.55
CA VAL A 101 13.41 2.65 12.77
C VAL A 101 14.60 1.71 12.81
N PHE A 102 14.94 1.08 11.69
CA PHE A 102 16.03 0.12 11.58
C PHE A 102 17.30 0.71 10.97
N ASN A 103 17.46 2.03 11.06
CA ASN A 103 18.59 2.73 10.43
C ASN A 103 19.96 2.32 10.98
N GLN A 104 20.02 1.68 12.16
CA GLN A 104 21.26 1.14 12.70
C GLN A 104 21.91 0.10 11.76
N ALA A 105 21.09 -0.70 11.06
CA ALA A 105 21.58 -1.68 10.10
C ALA A 105 21.87 -1.05 8.73
N LEU A 106 21.04 -0.10 8.30
CA LEU A 106 21.15 0.50 6.95
C LEU A 106 22.19 1.62 6.87
N GLN A 107 22.47 2.29 7.99
CA GLN A 107 23.47 3.35 8.15
C GLN A 107 23.25 4.56 7.22
N LEU A 108 22.00 4.92 6.95
CA LEU A 108 21.70 6.12 6.14
C LEU A 108 21.96 7.38 6.95
N THR A 109 22.48 8.40 6.27
CA THR A 109 22.48 9.77 6.79
C THR A 109 21.05 10.32 6.83
N TRP A 110 20.82 11.33 7.68
CA TRP A 110 19.53 12.01 7.73
C TRP A 110 19.13 12.62 6.38
N GLU A 111 20.11 13.16 5.65
CA GLU A 111 19.89 13.71 4.32
C GLU A 111 19.43 12.63 3.33
N GLN A 112 20.09 11.48 3.31
CA GLN A 112 19.67 10.35 2.47
C GLN A 112 18.24 9.88 2.81
N ALA A 113 17.90 9.78 4.10
CA ALA A 113 16.56 9.42 4.52
C ALA A 113 15.52 10.43 4.04
N VAL A 114 15.76 11.75 4.21
CA VAL A 114 14.85 12.81 3.73
C VAL A 114 14.70 12.76 2.21
N THR A 115 15.78 12.56 1.47
CA THR A 115 15.75 12.43 0.01
C THR A 115 14.85 11.27 -0.45
N LEU A 116 14.81 10.14 0.27
CA LEU A 116 13.89 9.04 -0.03
C LEU A 116 12.42 9.44 0.13
N PHE A 117 12.08 10.23 1.15
CA PHE A 117 10.71 10.76 1.30
C PHE A 117 10.38 11.76 0.18
N VAL A 118 11.27 12.72 -0.09
CA VAL A 118 11.02 13.78 -1.08
C VAL A 118 10.91 13.21 -2.50
N SER A 119 11.76 12.26 -2.87
CA SER A 119 11.73 11.63 -4.19
C SER A 119 10.38 10.93 -4.44
N GLY A 120 9.93 10.10 -3.51
CA GLY A 120 8.62 9.46 -3.59
C GLY A 120 7.45 10.46 -3.61
N PHE A 121 7.55 11.56 -2.86
CA PHE A 121 6.57 12.65 -2.90
C PHE A 121 6.49 13.29 -4.28
N VAL A 122 7.64 13.64 -4.89
CA VAL A 122 7.71 14.22 -6.23
C VAL A 122 7.14 13.27 -7.27
N ARG A 123 7.47 11.97 -7.20
CA ARG A 123 6.92 10.95 -8.09
C ARG A 123 5.39 10.94 -8.05
N ALA A 124 4.81 10.84 -6.85
CA ALA A 124 3.36 10.79 -6.68
C ALA A 124 2.68 12.12 -7.07
N LEU A 125 3.32 13.26 -6.80
CA LEU A 125 2.81 14.59 -7.14
C LEU A 125 2.69 14.78 -8.66
N ILE A 126 3.63 14.23 -9.43
CA ILE A 126 3.60 14.25 -10.90
C ILE A 126 2.56 13.25 -11.42
N PHE A 127 2.67 11.99 -10.98
CA PHE A 127 1.88 10.90 -11.56
C PHE A 127 0.38 11.06 -11.28
N ALA A 128 -0.02 11.27 -10.03
CA ALA A 128 -1.42 11.20 -9.63
C ALA A 128 -2.36 12.18 -10.37
N PRO A 129 -2.07 13.49 -10.49
CA PRO A 129 -2.95 14.41 -11.23
C PRO A 129 -2.94 14.13 -12.74
N LEU A 130 -1.77 13.84 -13.31
CA LEU A 130 -1.65 13.57 -14.75
C LEU A 130 -2.32 12.25 -15.14
N ALA A 131 -2.29 11.22 -14.29
CA ALA A 131 -3.00 9.97 -14.49
C ALA A 131 -4.52 10.19 -14.59
N VAL A 132 -5.09 11.08 -13.76
CA VAL A 132 -6.52 11.44 -13.84
C VAL A 132 -6.87 12.07 -15.20
N VAL A 133 -5.96 12.87 -15.76
CA VAL A 133 -6.12 13.47 -17.09
C VAL A 133 -6.01 12.40 -18.18
N VAL A 134 -4.92 11.64 -18.19
CA VAL A 134 -4.63 10.58 -19.18
C VAL A 134 -5.75 9.54 -19.23
N LEU A 135 -6.28 9.14 -18.08
CA LEU A 135 -7.35 8.14 -18.00
C LEU A 135 -8.75 8.71 -18.31
N GLY A 136 -8.86 10.02 -18.54
CA GLY A 136 -10.13 10.69 -18.86
C GLY A 136 -11.09 10.78 -17.68
N LYS A 137 -10.56 10.90 -16.45
CA LYS A 137 -11.32 10.94 -15.19
C LYS A 137 -11.45 12.35 -14.62
N THR A 138 -11.33 13.39 -15.45
CA THR A 138 -11.31 14.80 -15.04
C THR A 138 -12.67 15.35 -14.65
N ARG A 139 -13.75 14.98 -15.35
CA ARG A 139 -15.12 15.44 -15.08
C ARG A 139 -16.00 14.29 -14.61
N LYS A 140 -16.96 14.62 -13.74
CA LYS A 140 -17.97 13.68 -13.26
C LYS A 140 -18.99 13.45 -14.38
N ASP A 141 -19.29 12.19 -14.65
CA ASP A 141 -20.41 11.82 -15.52
C ASP A 141 -21.71 12.05 -14.74
N GLU A 142 -22.55 12.99 -15.20
CA GLU A 142 -23.78 13.41 -14.50
C GLU A 142 -24.80 12.27 -14.39
N SER A 143 -24.69 11.27 -15.25
CA SER A 143 -25.56 10.09 -15.32
C SER A 143 -25.36 9.07 -14.18
N ALA A 144 -24.30 9.19 -13.37
CA ALA A 144 -23.91 8.19 -12.37
C ALA A 144 -24.01 8.71 -10.92
N THR A 145 -25.22 9.01 -10.46
CA THR A 145 -25.53 9.40 -9.06
C THR A 145 -26.01 8.22 -8.22
N THR A 146 -25.22 7.14 -8.14
CA THR A 146 -25.48 6.11 -7.12
C THR A 146 -24.92 6.55 -5.77
N GLU A 147 -25.78 6.61 -4.76
CA GLU A 147 -25.40 6.85 -3.38
C GLU A 147 -24.32 5.84 -2.94
N ASN A 148 -23.35 6.31 -2.15
CA ASN A 148 -22.23 5.48 -1.72
C ASN A 148 -22.38 5.13 -0.24
N THR A 149 -22.82 3.89 -0.02
CA THR A 149 -23.09 3.31 1.30
C THR A 149 -21.86 2.64 1.93
N ARG A 150 -20.67 2.77 1.32
CA ARG A 150 -19.44 2.19 1.89
C ARG A 150 -18.94 3.02 3.07
N LEU A 151 -18.40 2.31 4.06
CA LEU A 151 -17.77 2.88 5.26
C LEU A 151 -18.74 3.75 6.09
N VAL A 152 -20.02 3.38 6.11
CA VAL A 152 -21.04 4.00 6.97
C VAL A 152 -21.10 3.19 8.26
N PHE A 153 -20.36 3.65 9.27
CA PHE A 153 -20.24 3.00 10.57
C PHE A 153 -20.45 4.03 11.68
N SER A 154 -20.97 3.58 12.82
CA SER A 154 -20.94 4.35 14.07
C SER A 154 -19.50 4.57 14.56
N ALA A 155 -19.28 5.57 15.41
CA ALA A 155 -17.96 5.86 15.98
C ALA A 155 -17.35 4.63 16.70
N ARG A 156 -18.18 3.85 17.40
CA ARG A 156 -17.75 2.63 18.09
C ARG A 156 -17.30 1.55 17.12
N GLU A 157 -18.03 1.35 16.03
CA GLU A 157 -17.64 0.38 14.99
C GLU A 157 -16.36 0.81 14.29
N TRP A 158 -16.17 2.10 14.02
CA TRP A 158 -14.92 2.64 13.51
C TRP A 158 -13.75 2.34 14.44
N ALA A 159 -13.86 2.71 15.71
CA ALA A 159 -12.82 2.44 16.70
C ALA A 159 -12.49 0.94 16.77
N THR A 160 -13.52 0.09 16.83
CA THR A 160 -13.34 -1.36 16.91
C THR A 160 -12.61 -1.91 15.67
N ARG A 161 -13.03 -1.52 14.45
CA ARG A 161 -12.42 -2.03 13.21
C ARG A 161 -10.99 -1.55 13.04
N LEU A 162 -10.72 -0.28 13.34
CA LEU A 162 -9.37 0.28 13.24
C LEU A 162 -8.43 -0.38 14.25
N THR A 163 -8.86 -0.57 15.50
CA THR A 163 -8.06 -1.27 16.51
C THR A 163 -7.82 -2.74 16.16
N ILE A 164 -8.83 -3.45 15.64
CA ILE A 164 -8.66 -4.83 15.17
C ILE A 164 -7.64 -4.89 14.04
N LEU A 165 -7.72 -4.01 13.05
CA LEU A 165 -6.79 -4.01 11.92
C LEU A 165 -5.38 -3.61 12.34
N ALA A 166 -5.22 -2.65 13.25
CA ALA A 166 -3.93 -2.28 13.80
C ALA A 166 -3.27 -3.45 14.57
N ALA A 167 -4.05 -4.14 15.40
CA ALA A 167 -3.58 -5.34 16.10
C ALA A 167 -3.23 -6.48 15.15
N LEU A 168 -4.08 -6.75 14.16
CA LEU A 168 -3.82 -7.77 13.13
C LEU A 168 -2.55 -7.47 12.34
N TYR A 169 -2.34 -6.21 11.97
CA TYR A 169 -1.11 -5.80 11.29
C TYR A 169 0.13 -6.10 12.13
N ALA A 170 0.14 -5.70 13.41
CA ALA A 170 1.27 -5.96 14.29
C ALA A 170 1.53 -7.46 14.47
N VAL A 171 0.47 -8.27 14.65
CA VAL A 171 0.60 -9.72 14.74
C VAL A 171 1.17 -10.32 13.45
N ILE A 172 0.64 -9.90 12.28
CA ILE A 172 1.13 -10.37 10.97
C ILE A 172 2.60 -10.00 10.80
N TYR A 173 2.99 -8.77 11.14
CA TYR A 173 4.37 -8.31 11.07
C TYR A 173 5.30 -9.23 11.87
N PHE A 174 5.00 -9.53 13.14
CA PHE A 174 5.89 -10.38 13.94
C PHE A 174 5.86 -11.85 13.52
N VAL A 175 4.70 -12.37 13.09
CA VAL A 175 4.59 -13.75 12.63
C VAL A 175 5.36 -13.95 11.33
N PHE A 176 5.17 -13.10 10.33
CA PHE A 176 5.89 -13.22 9.06
C PHE A 176 7.35 -12.78 9.19
N GLY A 177 7.60 -11.75 9.99
CA GLY A 177 8.95 -11.34 10.36
C GLY A 177 9.74 -12.52 10.91
N TYR A 178 9.18 -13.32 11.84
CA TYR A 178 9.88 -14.48 12.38
C TYR A 178 9.88 -15.71 11.45
N PHE A 179 8.72 -16.14 10.96
CA PHE A 179 8.56 -17.41 10.24
C PHE A 179 8.91 -17.32 8.75
N VAL A 180 9.13 -16.13 8.20
CA VAL A 180 9.53 -15.93 6.80
C VAL A 180 10.86 -15.18 6.71
N ALA A 181 10.93 -13.92 7.15
CA ALA A 181 12.16 -13.11 7.00
C ALA A 181 13.31 -13.62 7.89
N TRP A 182 13.07 -13.78 9.19
CA TRP A 182 14.08 -14.17 10.18
C TRP A 182 14.55 -15.62 10.02
N GLN A 183 13.98 -16.38 9.08
CA GLN A 183 14.51 -17.69 8.68
C GLN A 183 15.76 -17.56 7.81
N SER A 184 15.96 -16.43 7.13
CA SER A 184 17.17 -16.16 6.34
C SER A 184 18.38 -15.87 7.23
N PRO A 185 19.48 -16.66 7.15
CA PRO A 185 20.71 -16.37 7.89
C PRO A 185 21.34 -15.03 7.48
N ASP A 186 21.25 -14.65 6.21
CA ASP A 186 21.78 -13.37 5.71
C ASP A 186 21.05 -12.17 6.33
N LEU A 187 19.72 -12.27 6.45
CA LEU A 187 18.90 -11.23 7.07
C LEU A 187 19.25 -11.09 8.57
N ARG A 188 19.43 -12.21 9.28
CA ARG A 188 19.85 -12.18 10.70
C ARG A 188 21.24 -11.58 10.85
N GLN A 189 22.18 -11.96 10.00
CA GLN A 189 23.53 -11.41 10.01
C GLN A 189 23.51 -9.90 9.76
N PHE A 190 22.68 -9.44 8.82
CA PHE A 190 22.54 -8.03 8.47
C PHE A 190 21.98 -7.18 9.63
N TYR A 191 20.90 -7.64 10.29
CA TYR A 191 20.24 -6.85 11.34
C TYR A 191 20.80 -7.05 12.75
N SER A 192 21.41 -8.21 13.03
CA SER A 192 21.85 -8.56 14.40
C SER A 192 23.34 -8.85 14.55
N GLY A 193 24.07 -8.96 13.43
CA GLY A 193 25.48 -9.36 13.43
C GLY A 193 25.71 -10.84 13.75
N SER A 194 24.65 -11.65 13.88
CA SER A 194 24.72 -13.09 14.12
C SER A 194 23.76 -13.86 13.20
N THR A 195 24.09 -15.11 12.91
CA THR A 195 23.20 -16.05 12.20
C THR A 195 22.37 -16.91 13.14
N ASP A 196 22.52 -16.76 14.45
CA ASP A 196 21.78 -17.54 15.45
C ASP A 196 20.29 -17.22 15.43
N ILE A 197 19.47 -18.24 15.68
CA ILE A 197 18.02 -18.10 15.79
C ILE A 197 17.54 -18.58 17.15
N LEU A 198 16.73 -17.75 17.81
CA LEU A 198 16.04 -18.13 19.03
C LEU A 198 14.69 -18.78 18.70
N PRO A 199 14.16 -19.68 19.54
CA PRO A 199 12.77 -20.11 19.45
C PRO A 199 11.79 -18.93 19.50
N PHE A 200 10.65 -19.04 18.81
CA PHE A 200 9.72 -17.93 18.57
C PHE A 200 9.37 -17.13 19.83
N PHE A 201 8.92 -17.79 20.90
CA PHE A 201 8.54 -17.10 22.12
C PHE A 201 9.71 -16.43 22.84
N ALA A 202 10.91 -17.02 22.77
CA ALA A 202 12.12 -16.41 23.32
C ALA A 202 12.56 -15.19 22.49
N HIS A 203 12.43 -15.26 21.16
CA HIS A 203 12.66 -14.13 20.27
C HIS A 203 11.70 -12.97 20.59
N MET A 204 10.40 -13.26 20.75
CA MET A 204 9.40 -12.24 21.09
C MET A 204 9.58 -11.64 22.47
N ALA A 205 9.90 -12.46 23.47
CA ALA A 205 10.25 -11.96 24.80
C ALA A 205 11.48 -11.05 24.76
N ARG A 206 12.50 -11.40 23.95
CA ARG A 206 13.67 -10.54 23.73
C ARG A 206 13.26 -9.22 23.09
N THR A 207 12.55 -9.23 21.97
CA THR A 207 12.10 -7.99 21.31
C THR A 207 11.31 -7.08 22.27
N LEU A 208 10.40 -7.64 23.06
CA LEU A 208 9.60 -6.87 24.04
C LEU A 208 10.43 -6.25 25.16
N THR A 209 11.57 -6.84 25.50
CA THR A 209 12.43 -6.37 26.60
C THR A 209 13.58 -5.49 26.13
N THR A 210 14.12 -5.74 24.93
CA THR A 210 15.25 -5.00 24.38
C THR A 210 14.84 -3.87 23.45
N ASP A 211 13.74 -4.04 22.72
CA ASP A 211 13.25 -3.07 21.73
C ASP A 211 11.70 -2.98 21.73
N PRO A 212 11.09 -2.56 22.85
CA PRO A 212 9.63 -2.47 22.95
C PRO A 212 9.04 -1.43 22.00
N ILE A 213 9.83 -0.46 21.53
CA ILE A 213 9.35 0.59 20.65
C ILE A 213 8.95 0.03 19.28
N VAL A 214 9.62 -1.03 18.80
CA VAL A 214 9.23 -1.71 17.55
C VAL A 214 7.77 -2.19 17.64
N VAL A 215 7.33 -2.78 18.75
CA VAL A 215 5.94 -3.25 18.91
C VAL A 215 4.95 -2.09 18.81
N LEU A 216 5.22 -0.98 19.49
CA LEU A 216 4.38 0.22 19.42
C LEU A 216 4.34 0.80 18.01
N VAL A 217 5.49 0.90 17.35
CA VAL A 217 5.60 1.38 15.97
C VAL A 217 4.76 0.51 15.04
N GLN A 218 4.83 -0.81 15.14
CA GLN A 218 4.04 -1.68 14.27
C GLN A 218 2.54 -1.51 14.51
N PHE A 219 2.11 -1.37 15.76
CA PHE A 219 0.71 -1.10 16.06
C PHE A 219 0.23 0.24 15.46
N VAL A 220 1.04 1.30 15.58
CA VAL A 220 0.75 2.62 14.97
C VAL A 220 0.74 2.54 13.44
N ARG A 221 1.70 1.82 12.84
CA ARG A 221 1.76 1.58 11.40
C ARG A 221 0.52 0.85 10.89
N GLY A 222 -0.03 -0.07 11.67
CA GLY A 222 -1.30 -0.71 11.37
C GLY A 222 -2.45 0.29 11.18
N TYR A 223 -2.55 1.33 12.02
CA TYR A 223 -3.52 2.40 11.78
C TYR A 223 -3.21 3.18 10.50
N LEU A 224 -1.95 3.56 10.28
CA LEU A 224 -1.54 4.36 9.12
C LEU A 224 -1.84 3.64 7.80
N TRP A 225 -1.51 2.35 7.69
CA TRP A 225 -1.85 1.53 6.53
C TRP A 225 -3.34 1.57 6.22
N VAL A 226 -4.18 1.38 7.25
CA VAL A 226 -5.64 1.38 7.08
C VAL A 226 -6.14 2.75 6.65
N LEU A 227 -5.67 3.82 7.31
CA LEU A 227 -6.05 5.20 7.00
C LEU A 227 -5.73 5.58 5.54
N ILE A 228 -4.56 5.17 5.04
CA ILE A 228 -4.12 5.42 3.66
C ILE A 228 -5.05 4.73 2.65
N VAL A 229 -5.56 3.52 2.95
CA VAL A 229 -6.44 2.80 2.02
C VAL A 229 -7.92 3.18 2.13
N LEU A 230 -8.35 3.94 3.15
CA LEU A 230 -9.76 4.34 3.31
C LEU A 230 -10.32 5.08 2.08
N PRO A 231 -9.62 6.08 1.49
CA PRO A 231 -10.11 6.72 0.27
C PRO A 231 -10.26 5.75 -0.90
N VAL A 232 -9.34 4.78 -1.01
CA VAL A 232 -9.42 3.72 -2.02
C VAL A 232 -10.69 2.90 -1.84
N VAL A 233 -10.91 2.34 -0.65
CA VAL A 233 -12.12 1.55 -0.35
C VAL A 233 -13.39 2.37 -0.59
N ARG A 234 -13.39 3.64 -0.19
CA ARG A 234 -14.55 4.52 -0.34
C ARG A 234 -14.83 4.87 -1.79
N MET A 235 -13.81 5.10 -2.60
CA MET A 235 -14.00 5.51 -3.99
C MET A 235 -14.31 4.32 -4.92
N PHE A 236 -13.91 3.11 -4.54
CA PHE A 236 -13.98 1.93 -5.41
C PHE A 236 -15.41 1.45 -5.68
N LYS A 237 -15.72 1.11 -6.93
CA LYS A 237 -17.05 0.64 -7.38
C LYS A 237 -17.31 -0.85 -7.18
N GLY A 238 -16.25 -1.65 -7.07
CA GLY A 238 -16.32 -3.12 -7.11
C GLY A 238 -17.11 -3.77 -5.97
N GLY A 239 -17.21 -5.10 -6.00
CA GLY A 239 -17.73 -5.89 -4.87
C GLY A 239 -16.70 -6.03 -3.73
N THR A 240 -17.02 -6.83 -2.72
CA THR A 240 -16.09 -7.12 -1.61
C THR A 240 -14.82 -7.82 -2.10
N ILE A 241 -14.96 -8.90 -2.86
CA ILE A 241 -13.83 -9.68 -3.38
C ILE A 241 -12.91 -8.81 -4.24
N GLU A 242 -13.49 -8.04 -5.16
CA GLU A 242 -12.73 -7.15 -6.04
C GLU A 242 -12.02 -6.03 -5.28
N THR A 243 -12.62 -5.54 -4.19
CA THR A 243 -11.97 -4.54 -3.33
C THR A 243 -10.83 -5.18 -2.54
N CYS A 244 -11.00 -6.39 -1.99
CA CYS A 244 -9.89 -7.11 -1.36
C CYS A 244 -8.75 -7.32 -2.34
N PHE A 245 -9.04 -7.72 -3.59
CA PHE A 245 -8.03 -7.85 -4.63
C PHE A 245 -7.32 -6.52 -4.93
N ALA A 246 -8.07 -5.42 -5.04
CA ALA A 246 -7.50 -4.09 -5.24
C ALA A 246 -6.57 -3.67 -4.08
N LEU A 247 -6.93 -4.00 -2.84
CA LEU A 247 -6.09 -3.76 -1.67
C LEU A 247 -4.86 -4.67 -1.64
N VAL A 248 -4.96 -5.92 -2.07
CA VAL A 248 -3.79 -6.81 -2.21
C VAL A 248 -2.80 -6.26 -3.24
N LEU A 249 -3.28 -5.80 -4.40
CA LEU A 249 -2.41 -5.18 -5.40
C LEU A 249 -1.67 -3.96 -4.82
N LEU A 250 -2.37 -3.09 -4.10
CA LEU A 250 -1.77 -1.93 -3.44
C LEU A 250 -0.79 -2.31 -2.33
N LEU A 251 -1.23 -3.12 -1.38
CA LEU A 251 -0.48 -3.36 -0.15
C LEU A 251 0.62 -4.39 -0.34
N ALA A 252 0.49 -5.35 -1.25
CA ALA A 252 1.47 -6.42 -1.42
C ALA A 252 2.34 -6.25 -2.65
N VAL A 253 1.78 -5.81 -3.79
CA VAL A 253 2.56 -5.70 -5.02
C VAL A 253 3.26 -4.35 -5.07
N MET A 254 2.50 -3.26 -4.94
CA MET A 254 3.03 -1.91 -5.05
C MET A 254 3.96 -1.52 -3.87
N SER A 255 3.70 -2.01 -2.66
CA SER A 255 4.56 -1.69 -1.50
C SER A 255 5.90 -2.43 -1.50
N THR A 256 6.03 -3.52 -2.28
CA THR A 256 7.20 -4.40 -2.22
C THR A 256 8.11 -4.29 -3.43
N ASP A 257 7.68 -3.60 -4.49
CA ASP A 257 8.44 -3.45 -5.71
C ASP A 257 9.82 -2.78 -5.52
N PHE A 258 9.99 -1.97 -4.47
CA PHE A 258 11.23 -1.24 -4.21
C PHE A 258 12.41 -2.17 -3.91
N VAL A 259 12.15 -3.38 -3.36
CA VAL A 259 13.23 -4.35 -3.07
C VAL A 259 13.73 -5.05 -4.34
N LEU A 260 13.03 -4.91 -5.47
CA LEU A 260 13.48 -5.46 -6.76
C LEU A 260 14.67 -4.67 -7.31
N PHE A 261 14.80 -3.40 -6.94
CA PHE A 261 15.92 -2.57 -7.35
C PHE A 261 17.21 -3.00 -6.63
N PRO A 262 18.35 -3.06 -7.35
CA PRO A 262 19.66 -3.03 -6.73
C PRO A 262 19.74 -1.92 -5.68
N ASN A 263 20.25 -2.26 -4.49
CA ASN A 263 20.31 -1.34 -3.37
C ASN A 263 21.71 -1.38 -2.75
N PRO A 264 22.45 -0.26 -2.74
CA PRO A 264 23.78 -0.21 -2.16
C PRO A 264 23.79 -0.39 -0.63
N TYR A 265 22.64 -0.19 0.03
CA TYR A 265 22.48 -0.30 1.48
C TYR A 265 21.95 -1.67 1.93
N MET A 266 21.39 -2.46 1.01
CA MET A 266 20.74 -3.73 1.34
C MET A 266 21.15 -4.83 0.34
N PRO A 267 21.95 -5.82 0.77
CA PRO A 267 22.40 -6.91 -0.08
C PRO A 267 21.23 -7.67 -0.73
N GLU A 268 21.47 -8.27 -1.89
CA GLU A 268 20.44 -9.00 -2.65
C GLU A 268 19.75 -10.08 -1.83
N ALA A 269 20.48 -10.93 -1.11
CA ALA A 269 19.90 -11.98 -0.28
C ALA A 269 18.91 -11.44 0.78
N VAL A 270 19.22 -10.28 1.36
CA VAL A 270 18.36 -9.59 2.33
C VAL A 270 17.12 -9.01 1.63
N ARG A 271 17.28 -8.40 0.44
CA ARG A 271 16.16 -7.91 -0.37
C ARG A 271 15.18 -9.00 -0.78
N ILE A 272 15.68 -10.17 -1.20
CA ILE A 272 14.83 -11.30 -1.61
C ILE A 272 14.09 -11.90 -0.40
N ALA A 273 14.73 -11.97 0.77
CA ALA A 273 14.06 -12.37 2.00
C ALA A 273 12.92 -11.41 2.37
N HIS A 274 13.17 -10.09 2.32
CA HIS A 274 12.14 -9.08 2.52
C HIS A 274 11.04 -9.11 1.45
N PHE A 275 11.38 -9.33 0.18
CA PHE A 275 10.36 -9.47 -0.87
C PHE A 275 9.34 -10.55 -0.50
N THR A 276 9.85 -11.73 -0.12
CA THR A 276 9.01 -12.89 0.22
C THR A 276 8.16 -12.62 1.45
N GLU A 277 8.76 -12.05 2.50
CA GLU A 277 8.09 -11.67 3.75
C GLU A 277 7.01 -10.60 3.52
N LEU A 278 7.39 -9.46 2.95
CA LEU A 278 6.50 -8.32 2.75
C LEU A 278 5.36 -8.70 1.80
N TRP A 279 5.66 -9.39 0.70
CA TRP A 279 4.62 -9.75 -0.26
C TRP A 279 3.59 -10.68 0.37
N SER A 280 4.03 -11.75 1.03
CA SER A 280 3.11 -12.74 1.61
C SER A 280 2.32 -12.19 2.81
N SER A 281 2.96 -11.42 3.68
CA SER A 281 2.30 -10.78 4.82
C SER A 281 1.26 -9.74 4.38
N MET A 282 1.58 -8.94 3.37
CA MET A 282 0.69 -7.89 2.90
C MET A 282 -0.44 -8.41 2.01
N VAL A 283 -0.28 -9.58 1.36
CA VAL A 283 -1.41 -10.28 0.73
C VAL A 283 -2.45 -10.61 1.80
N LEU A 284 -2.04 -11.24 2.90
CA LEU A 284 -2.93 -11.58 4.00
C LEU A 284 -3.58 -10.31 4.59
N PHE A 285 -2.77 -9.29 4.88
CA PHE A 285 -3.28 -8.05 5.48
C PHE A 285 -4.25 -7.30 4.56
N GLY A 286 -4.00 -7.27 3.25
CA GLY A 286 -4.91 -6.66 2.27
C GLY A 286 -6.27 -7.35 2.19
N VAL A 287 -6.28 -8.69 2.22
CA VAL A 287 -7.53 -9.47 2.28
C VAL A 287 -8.31 -9.16 3.55
N LEU A 288 -7.65 -9.21 4.71
CA LEU A 288 -8.27 -8.95 6.01
C LEU A 288 -8.79 -7.51 6.11
N THR A 289 -8.02 -6.53 5.62
CA THR A 289 -8.43 -5.13 5.59
C THR A 289 -9.70 -4.92 4.76
N GLY A 290 -9.74 -5.47 3.54
CA GLY A 290 -10.93 -5.39 2.70
C GLY A 290 -12.14 -6.07 3.33
N TRP A 291 -11.95 -7.24 3.92
CA TRP A 291 -13.02 -7.98 4.58
C TRP A 291 -13.57 -7.25 5.80
N VAL A 292 -12.70 -6.80 6.70
CA VAL A 292 -13.08 -6.07 7.92
C VAL A 292 -13.73 -4.73 7.59
N LEU A 293 -13.28 -3.99 6.57
CA LEU A 293 -13.88 -2.70 6.21
C LEU A 293 -15.19 -2.82 5.43
N LEU A 294 -15.48 -3.96 4.81
CA LEU A 294 -16.69 -4.15 3.99
C LEU A 294 -17.74 -5.08 4.62
N LYS A 295 -17.39 -5.82 5.69
CA LYS A 295 -18.35 -6.63 6.43
C LYS A 295 -19.41 -5.74 7.07
N LYS A 296 -20.64 -5.78 6.57
CA LYS A 296 -21.80 -5.15 7.23
C LYS A 296 -21.98 -5.82 8.59
N GLN A 297 -21.88 -5.06 9.68
CA GLN A 297 -22.23 -5.57 11.00
C GLN A 297 -23.74 -5.43 11.17
N VAL A 298 -24.42 -6.57 11.32
CA VAL A 298 -25.81 -6.64 11.77
C VAL A 298 -25.78 -6.43 13.29
N TRP A 299 -25.61 -5.19 13.73
CA TRP A 299 -25.78 -4.82 15.15
C TRP A 299 -26.72 -3.63 15.29
N SER A 300 -27.80 -3.62 14.51
CA SER A 300 -29.02 -2.97 14.96
C SER A 300 -29.73 -3.96 15.87
N LYS A 301 -29.81 -3.66 17.18
CA LYS A 301 -30.88 -4.24 18.00
C LYS A 301 -32.19 -4.05 17.21
N PRO A 302 -33.05 -5.07 17.07
CA PRO A 302 -34.42 -4.82 16.66
C PRO A 302 -34.95 -3.75 17.61
N SER A 303 -35.35 -2.59 17.09
CA SER A 303 -36.20 -1.69 17.85
C SER A 303 -37.42 -2.51 18.21
N LEU A 304 -37.56 -2.86 19.50
CA LEU A 304 -38.75 -3.52 20.01
C LEU A 304 -39.95 -2.68 19.54
N PRO A 305 -40.99 -3.29 18.95
CA PRO A 305 -42.21 -2.56 18.66
C PRO A 305 -42.71 -1.97 19.98
N ILE A 306 -42.95 -0.65 19.99
CA ILE A 306 -43.64 0.02 21.08
C ILE A 306 -45.03 -0.59 21.13
N ALA A 307 -45.23 -1.55 22.03
CA ALA A 307 -46.54 -2.07 22.36
C ALA A 307 -47.26 -1.03 23.21
N GLY A 308 -48.49 -0.67 22.82
CA GLY A 308 -49.44 -0.02 23.72
C GLY A 308 -49.89 1.38 23.32
N ALA A 309 -50.49 1.53 22.13
CA ALA A 309 -51.62 2.45 22.00
C ALA A 309 -52.90 1.66 22.31
N ALA A 310 -53.17 1.44 23.59
CA ALA A 310 -54.49 1.01 24.02
C ALA A 310 -55.41 2.24 23.93
N GLN A 311 -56.24 2.25 22.90
CA GLN A 311 -57.43 3.09 22.83
C GLN A 311 -58.35 2.70 23.99
N HIS A 312 -58.52 3.59 24.96
CA HIS A 312 -59.69 3.56 25.82
C HIS A 312 -60.70 4.57 25.29
N THR A 313 -61.85 3.98 24.95
CA THR A 313 -63.21 4.53 24.80
C THR A 313 -63.50 5.78 25.60
#